data_AF-A0A261WNH9-F1
#
_entry.id   AF-A0A261WNH9-F1
#
_cell.length_a   1.000
_cell.length_b   1.000
_cell.length_c   1.000
_cell.angle_alpha   90.00
_cell.angle_beta   90.00
_cell.angle_gamma   90.00
#
_symmetry.space_group_name_H-M   'P 1'
#
loop_
_entity.id
_entity.type
_entity.pdbx_description
1 polymer ?
#
loop_
_entity_poly.entity_id
_entity_poly.type
_entity_poly.pdbx_seq_one_letter_code
_entity_poly.pdbx_strand_id
1 'polypeptide(L)' 'MDKRSERLEVLRVLIVIFAPVGLIILIASRYPSMIERRVEARASEQAVRPQPPLVESTLEVIMPDGKRMSEEEVRSFRRL' A
#
# COMPACT_ATOMS: atom_id res chain seq x y z
N MET A 1 15.97 30.20 49.68
CA MET A 1 15.99 29.81 48.25
C MET A 1 14.82 30.47 47.55
N ASP A 2 15.07 31.13 46.42
CA ASP A 2 14.06 31.89 45.70
C ASP A 2 13.16 30.94 44.88
N LYS A 3 11.83 30.98 45.07
CA LYS A 3 10.87 30.04 44.44
C LYS A 3 10.96 30.01 42.91
N ARG A 4 11.47 31.09 42.30
CA ARG A 4 11.69 31.16 40.84
C ARG A 4 12.90 30.31 40.41
N SER A 5 13.95 30.28 41.23
CA SER A 5 15.15 29.48 40.97
C SER A 5 14.82 27.99 40.97
N GLU A 6 14.02 27.55 41.94
CA GLU A 6 13.60 26.15 42.07
C GLU A 6 12.78 25.68 40.87
N ARG A 7 11.86 26.53 40.35
CA ARG A 7 11.10 26.22 39.13
C ARG A 7 11.98 26.15 37.88
N LEU A 8 12.99 27.01 37.79
CA LEU A 8 13.95 27.01 36.68
C LEU A 8 14.82 25.74 36.69
N GLU A 9 15.24 25.30 37.88
CA GLU A 9 15.98 24.04 38.03
C GLU A 9 15.14 22.84 37.63
N VAL A 10 13.89 22.76 38.10
CA VAL A 10 12.96 21.69 37.71
C VAL A 10 12.75 21.68 36.20
N LEU A 11 12.53 22.84 35.58
CA LEU A 11 12.36 22.95 34.12
C LEU A 11 13.63 22.49 33.38
N ARG A 12 14.81 22.86 33.86
CA ARG A 12 16.09 22.46 33.26
C ARG A 12 16.29 20.95 33.33
N VAL A 13 15.95 20.32 34.45
CA VAL A 13 15.98 18.87 34.62
C VAL A 13 15.01 18.18 33.65
N LEU A 14 13.79 18.70 33.53
CA LEU A 14 12.81 18.17 32.57
C LEU A 14 13.31 18.25 31.13
N ILE A 15 13.90 19.37 30.73
CA ILE A 15 14.47 19.53 29.38
C ILE A 15 15.60 18.52 29.15
N VAL A 16 16.50 18.33 30.10
CA VAL A 16 17.60 17.36 29.96
C VAL A 16 17.09 15.92 29.80
N ILE A 17 16.00 15.57 30.49
CA ILE A 17 15.40 14.23 30.41
C ILE A 17 14.63 14.02 29.09
N PHE A 18 13.82 15.00 28.68
CA PHE A 18 12.90 14.83 27.55
C PHE A 18 13.49 15.26 26.20
N ALA A 19 14.47 16.16 26.17
CA ALA A 19 15.08 16.62 24.92
C ALA A 19 15.73 15.48 24.10
N PRO A 20 16.47 14.52 24.70
CA PRO A 20 17.03 13.40 23.95
C PRO A 20 15.94 12.52 23.30
N VAL A 21 14.86 12.25 24.02
CA VAL A 21 13.73 11.46 23.51
C VAL A 21 13.04 12.19 22.36
N GLY A 22 12.77 13.50 22.53
CA GLY A 22 12.20 14.34 21.48
C GLY A 22 13.08 14.40 20.23
N LEU A 23 14.40 14.49 20.40
CA LEU A 23 15.36 14.49 19.30
C LEU A 23 15.34 13.16 18.52
N ILE A 24 15.28 12.01 19.22
CA ILE A 24 15.19 10.69 18.59
C ILE A 24 13.90 10.57 17.78
N ILE A 25 12.76 11.00 18.33
CA ILE A 25 11.47 10.98 17.62
C ILE A 25 11.52 11.87 16.37
N LEU A 26 12.11 13.06 16.47
CA LEU A 26 12.26 13.98 15.35
C LEU A 26 13.17 13.42 14.25
N ILE A 27 14.24 12.72 14.61
CA ILE A 27 15.11 12.06 13.65
C ILE A 27 14.38 10.88 13.00
N ALA A 28 13.68 10.07 13.80
CA ALA A 28 12.94 8.91 13.32
C ALA A 28 11.78 9.29 12.38
N SER A 29 11.13 10.43 12.57
CA SER A 29 10.04 10.89 11.70
C SER A 29 10.48 11.25 10.28
N ARG A 30 11.79 11.49 10.06
CA ARG A 30 12.36 11.69 8.73
C ARG A 30 12.74 10.39 8.03
N TYR A 31 12.76 9.26 8.72
CA TYR A 31 12.98 7.97 8.08
C TYR A 31 11.65 7.44 7.57
N PRO A 32 11.49 7.28 6.24
CA PRO A 32 10.26 6.73 5.69
C PRO A 32 10.04 5.35 6.31
N SER A 33 8.83 5.16 6.83
CA SER A 33 8.49 3.92 7.51
C SER A 33 8.66 2.73 6.55
N MET A 34 8.88 1.52 7.10
CA MET A 34 8.90 0.30 6.28
C MET A 34 7.58 0.09 5.51
N ILE A 35 6.51 0.78 5.91
CA ILE A 35 5.21 0.79 5.22
C ILE A 35 5.28 1.67 3.98
N GLU A 36 5.76 2.91 4.09
CA GLU A 36 5.91 3.84 2.96
C GLU A 36 6.81 3.24 1.86
N ARG A 37 7.93 2.64 2.26
CA ARG A 37 8.82 1.94 1.32
C ARG A 37 8.13 0.80 0.57
N ARG A 38 7.23 0.06 1.23
CA ARG A 38 6.46 -1.03 0.60
C ARG A 38 5.36 -0.51 -0.33
N VAL A 39 4.79 0.65 -0.01
CA VAL A 39 3.79 1.31 -0.87
C VAL A 39 4.46 1.83 -2.15
N GLU A 40 5.62 2.48 -2.03
CA GLU A 40 6.41 2.95 -3.18
C GLU A 40 6.88 1.78 -4.07
N ALA A 41 7.34 0.68 -3.47
CA ALA A 41 7.73 -0.52 -4.20
C ALA A 41 6.53 -1.14 -4.95
N ARG A 42 5.36 -1.25 -4.31
CA ARG A 42 4.14 -1.77 -4.97
C ARG A 42 3.63 -0.87 -6.09
N ALA A 43 3.68 0.45 -5.91
CA ALA A 43 3.31 1.40 -6.95
C ALA A 43 4.25 1.29 -8.16
N SER A 44 5.55 1.11 -7.91
CA SER A 44 6.56 0.89 -8.95
C SER A 44 6.37 -0.46 -9.66
N GLU A 45 6.06 -1.53 -8.93
CA GLU A 45 5.76 -2.85 -9.51
C GLU A 45 4.48 -2.85 -10.34
N GLN A 46 3.45 -2.10 -9.93
CA GLN A 46 2.21 -1.95 -10.70
C GLN A 46 2.42 -1.13 -11.98
N ALA A 47 3.28 -0.11 -11.95
CA ALA A 47 3.63 0.68 -13.13
C ALA A 47 4.50 -0.10 -14.14
N VAL A 48 5.28 -1.08 -13.66
CA VAL A 48 6.21 -1.87 -14.48
C VAL A 48 5.60 -3.20 -14.93
N ARG A 49 4.43 -3.62 -14.46
CA ARG A 49 3.76 -4.79 -15.04
C ARG A 49 3.37 -4.47 -16.48
N PRO A 50 4.02 -5.07 -17.50
CA PRO A 50 3.45 -5.03 -18.83
C PRO A 50 2.08 -5.67 -18.71
N GLN A 51 1.02 -4.94 -19.07
CA GLN A 51 -0.26 -5.58 -19.29
C GLN A 51 0.02 -6.69 -20.31
N PRO A 52 -0.23 -7.97 -19.98
CA PRO A 52 -0.13 -9.00 -21.00
C PRO A 52 -1.01 -8.52 -22.16
N PRO A 53 -0.55 -8.61 -23.42
CA PRO A 53 -1.37 -8.22 -24.56
C PRO A 53 -2.73 -8.88 -24.38
N LEU A 54 -3.81 -8.13 -24.65
CA LEU A 54 -5.16 -8.67 -24.71
C LEU A 54 -5.14 -9.81 -25.74
N VAL A 55 -4.92 -11.04 -25.27
CA VAL A 55 -5.01 -12.24 -26.10
C VAL A 55 -6.50 -12.43 -26.30
N GLU A 56 -7.00 -11.97 -27.45
CA GLU A 56 -8.35 -12.27 -27.91
C GLU A 56 -8.47 -13.79 -27.99
N SER A 57 -9.07 -14.36 -26.94
CA SER A 57 -9.26 -15.79 -26.83
C SER A 57 -10.61 -16.11 -27.45
N THR A 58 -10.61 -16.61 -28.69
CA THR A 58 -11.83 -17.08 -29.34
C THR A 58 -12.27 -18.39 -28.68
N LEU A 59 -13.41 -18.35 -28.00
CA LEU A 59 -14.01 -19.52 -27.35
C LEU A 59 -14.92 -20.23 -28.37
N GLU A 60 -14.48 -21.37 -28.88
CA GLU A 60 -15.33 -22.28 -29.67
C GLU A 60 -15.98 -23.32 -28.75
N VAL A 61 -17.32 -23.39 -28.75
CA VAL A 61 -18.08 -24.39 -27.98
C VAL A 61 -18.58 -25.48 -28.93
N ILE A 62 -18.19 -26.72 -28.65
CA ILE A 62 -18.61 -27.90 -29.41
C ILE A 62 -19.56 -28.72 -28.55
N MET A 63 -20.76 -28.97 -29.06
CA MET A 63 -21.76 -29.79 -28.38
C MET A 63 -21.41 -31.29 -28.47
N PRO A 64 -21.98 -32.14 -27.59
CA PRO A 64 -21.72 -33.58 -27.60
C PRO A 64 -22.08 -34.29 -28.92
N ASP A 65 -22.96 -33.69 -29.73
CA ASP A 65 -23.33 -34.15 -31.08
C ASP A 65 -22.33 -33.72 -32.17
N GLY A 66 -21.25 -33.04 -31.79
CA GLY A 66 -20.20 -32.55 -32.68
C GLY A 66 -20.53 -31.23 -33.37
N LYS A 67 -21.70 -30.64 -33.12
CA LYS A 67 -22.07 -29.34 -33.73
C LYS A 67 -21.42 -28.18 -32.99
N ARG A 68 -21.00 -27.18 -33.75
CA ARG A 68 -20.50 -25.91 -33.21
C ARG A 68 -21.69 -25.06 -32.79
N MET A 69 -21.61 -24.53 -31.58
CA MET A 69 -22.60 -23.59 -31.06
C MET A 69 -22.30 -22.18 -31.60
N SER A 70 -23.34 -21.47 -32.04
CA SER A 70 -23.22 -20.09 -32.47
C SER A 70 -23.00 -19.15 -31.28
N GLU A 71 -22.42 -17.96 -31.51
CA GLU A 71 -22.18 -16.99 -30.44
C GLU A 71 -23.46 -16.56 -29.69
N GLU A 72 -24.61 -16.54 -30.37
CA GLU A 72 -25.89 -16.16 -29.78
C GLU A 72 -26.37 -17.21 -28.77
N GLU A 73 -26.19 -18.48 -29.11
CA GLU A 73 -26.51 -19.61 -28.24
C GLU A 73 -25.56 -19.69 -27.04
N VAL A 74 -24.26 -19.38 -27.23
CA VAL A 74 -23.31 -19.31 -26.11
C VAL A 74 -23.67 -18.18 -25.15
N ARG A 75 -24.12 -17.02 -25.66
CA ARG A 75 -24.52 -15.88 -24.83
C ARG A 75 -25.81 -16.13 -24.06
N SER A 76 -26.74 -16.91 -24.60
CA SER A 76 -28.00 -17.24 -23.91
C SER A 76 -27.77 -18.19 -22.72
N PHE A 77 -26.88 -19.17 -22.85
CA PHE A 77 -26.49 -20.07 -21.75
C PHE A 77 -25.75 -19.35 -20.62
N ARG A 78 -24.94 -18.32 -20.92
CA ARG A 78 -24.17 -17.58 -19.90
C ARG A 78 -25.02 -16.61 -19.05
N ARG A 79 -26.26 -16.29 -19.46
CA ARG A 79 -27.16 -15.36 -18.74
C ARG A 79 -28.05 -16.03 -17.70
N LEU A 80 -28.05 -17.36 -17.60
CA LEU A 80 -28.70 -18.14 -16.55
C LEU A 80 -27.74 -18.35 -15.38
#